data_AF-A0A537UWD7-F1
#
_entry.id   AF-A0A537UWD7-F1
#
_cell.length_a   1.000
_cell.length_b   1.000
_cell.length_c   1.000
_cell.angle_alpha   90.00
_cell.angle_beta   90.00
_cell.angle_gamma   90.00
#
_symmetry.space_group_name_H-M   'P 1'
#
loop_
_entity.id
_entity.type
_entity.pdbx_description
1 polymer ?
#
loop_
_entity_poly.entity_id
_entity_poly.type
_entity_poly.pdbx_seq_one_letter_code
_entity_poly.pdbx_strand_id
1 'polypeptide(L)'
;MVRALLSGISLLVACAPALAQQGEPAADMLPSLSAPWLAHLAITLIGMMFAVRLALEAFARRSVSLADIPTVPRYLTSPQQYRLGSWMFVIFACGFFLLLVYEHRQVVEVAAVFQKELPQIIHDWLEAARGESPSYLLIIAGIGAIYLYLLTREAQWNVLLMMRNTIQSWISIPDLARKIVAQIQLSLHVPPAAIAELVGGSAGLSEQDFRKDRNTPDRQWAETCYMKWWLTPRQEAGEDATFFADESFGFEKLLRDFDETSLVMRSWRSTGATDPAIIQLARGVKELHKNFSRLVACYLIYRNASREELCAEARDFGVDVTVPPPENPLRYWIVYVIALIASVYVGVYASAIVYDWFSGQGVNIGDYPDRALAWAMYSFANYGVAIIAILLLRFVARSLGNGLHQSHLIMYCWTFMVAFVAGPFGLAVAVHYFGSVPRFAGWSLLQVFYEMLKSGLAPALVAVYISYYLDRQTARDLPDIDHSRATFGWRLLNCFGFAAVSVFLLLPPLLSLKVEQPDANWDSAKLRFIATGTTFCVALGLALAAQFALRKGTQTAGPVLTPQVNA
;
A
#
# COMPACT_ATOMS: atom_id res chain seq x y z
N MET A 1 6.52 -5.76 -30.60
CA MET A 1 5.16 -5.54 -30.04
C MET A 1 4.79 -4.05 -29.96
N VAL A 2 5.57 -3.18 -29.30
CA VAL A 2 5.33 -1.71 -29.25
C VAL A 2 5.26 -1.06 -30.65
N ARG A 3 6.16 -1.41 -31.57
CA ARG A 3 6.10 -0.94 -32.97
C ARG A 3 4.83 -1.37 -33.71
N ALA A 4 4.37 -2.60 -33.50
CA ALA A 4 3.15 -3.13 -34.11
C ALA A 4 1.88 -2.43 -33.58
N LEU A 5 1.90 -2.03 -32.31
CA LEU A 5 0.82 -1.30 -31.64
C LEU A 5 0.77 0.17 -32.10
N LEU A 6 1.93 0.82 -32.23
CA LEU A 6 2.05 2.17 -32.80
C LEU A 6 1.61 2.21 -34.27
N SER A 7 1.91 1.17 -35.06
CA SER A 7 1.40 1.05 -36.44
C SER A 7 -0.10 0.79 -36.51
N GLY A 8 -0.68 0.06 -35.54
CA GLY A 8 -2.14 -0.13 -35.45
C GLY A 8 -2.89 1.17 -35.10
N ILE A 9 -2.32 1.98 -34.20
CA ILE A 9 -2.83 3.33 -33.87
C ILE A 9 -2.71 4.26 -35.08
N SER A 10 -1.60 4.17 -35.83
CA SER A 10 -1.40 4.95 -37.07
C SER A 10 -2.39 4.56 -38.18
N LEU A 11 -2.79 3.28 -38.25
CA LEU A 11 -3.81 2.81 -39.18
C LEU A 11 -5.22 3.35 -38.82
N LEU A 12 -5.54 3.43 -37.53
CA LEU A 12 -6.77 4.05 -37.02
C LEU A 12 -6.81 5.55 -37.29
N VAL A 13 -5.66 6.24 -37.18
CA VAL A 13 -5.52 7.66 -37.55
C VAL A 13 -5.68 7.88 -39.05
N ALA A 14 -5.18 6.96 -39.89
CA ALA A 14 -5.34 7.02 -41.35
C ALA A 14 -6.79 6.78 -41.82
N CYS A 15 -7.59 6.02 -41.06
CA CYS A 15 -8.99 5.73 -41.38
C CYS A 15 -9.99 6.77 -40.82
N ALA A 16 -9.55 7.69 -39.95
CA ALA A 16 -10.40 8.72 -39.34
C ALA A 16 -11.15 9.64 -40.32
N PRO A 17 -10.59 10.09 -41.47
CA PRO A 17 -11.33 10.93 -42.41
C PRO A 17 -12.44 10.17 -43.17
N ALA A 18 -12.33 8.83 -43.30
CA ALA A 18 -13.37 8.00 -43.93
C ALA A 18 -14.60 7.81 -43.02
N LEU A 19 -14.41 7.84 -41.70
CA LEU A 19 -15.49 7.76 -40.70
C LEU A 19 -16.21 9.11 -40.49
N ALA A 20 -15.56 10.23 -40.77
CA ALA A 20 -16.14 11.57 -40.66
C ALA A 20 -17.08 11.94 -41.83
N GLN A 21 -17.06 11.17 -42.93
CA GLN A 21 -17.86 11.44 -44.14
C GLN A 21 -19.22 10.74 -44.19
N GLN A 22 -19.57 9.90 -43.20
CA GLN A 22 -20.89 9.27 -43.14
C GLN A 22 -21.90 10.12 -42.35
N GLY A 23 -22.56 11.03 -43.07
CA GLY A 23 -23.98 11.41 -42.92
C GLY A 23 -24.43 12.05 -41.59
N GLU A 24 -24.92 13.28 -41.68
CA GLU A 24 -25.74 13.91 -40.63
C GLU A 24 -26.89 12.98 -40.18
N PRO A 25 -27.00 12.65 -38.88
CA PRO A 25 -28.18 11.95 -38.39
C PRO A 25 -29.36 12.94 -38.28
N ALA A 26 -30.50 12.53 -38.82
CA ALA A 26 -31.77 13.25 -38.72
C ALA A 26 -32.13 13.57 -37.25
N ALA A 27 -32.76 14.73 -37.05
CA ALA A 27 -32.97 15.41 -35.77
C ALA A 27 -33.83 14.71 -34.69
N ASP A 28 -34.23 13.44 -34.89
CA ASP A 28 -35.18 12.73 -34.02
C ASP A 28 -34.60 11.53 -33.24
N MET A 29 -33.27 11.32 -33.22
CA MET A 29 -32.67 10.30 -32.34
C MET A 29 -32.27 10.86 -30.98
N LEU A 30 -32.76 10.22 -29.91
CA LEU A 30 -32.40 10.45 -28.51
C LEU A 30 -30.89 10.77 -28.33
N PRO A 31 -30.52 11.77 -27.50
CA PRO A 31 -29.13 12.21 -27.32
C PRO A 31 -28.19 11.16 -26.70
N SER A 32 -28.67 9.97 -26.38
CA SER A 32 -27.93 8.88 -25.73
C SER A 32 -27.21 7.92 -26.69
N LEU A 33 -27.42 8.02 -28.01
CA LEU A 33 -26.87 7.07 -29.01
C LEU A 33 -26.34 7.76 -30.27
N SER A 34 -25.61 8.87 -30.13
CA SER A 34 -24.89 9.45 -31.27
C SER A 34 -23.65 8.60 -31.63
N ALA A 35 -23.34 8.46 -32.93
CA ALA A 35 -22.14 7.74 -33.40
C ALA A 35 -20.81 8.19 -32.72
N PRO A 36 -20.61 9.47 -32.37
CA PRO A 36 -19.44 9.92 -31.62
C PRO A 36 -19.37 9.38 -30.18
N TRP A 37 -20.52 9.23 -29.51
CA TRP A 37 -20.58 8.66 -28.15
C TRP A 37 -20.25 7.17 -28.14
N LEU A 38 -20.79 6.41 -29.11
CA LEU A 38 -20.48 4.99 -29.29
C LEU A 38 -19.00 4.78 -29.64
N ALA A 39 -18.43 5.62 -30.50
CA ALA A 39 -17.01 5.59 -30.83
C ALA A 39 -16.14 5.91 -29.60
N HIS A 40 -16.51 6.92 -28.81
CA HIS A 40 -15.80 7.28 -27.58
C HIS A 40 -15.82 6.13 -26.55
N LEU A 41 -16.99 5.52 -26.35
CA LEU A 41 -17.17 4.40 -25.43
C LEU A 41 -16.37 3.17 -25.88
N ALA A 42 -16.42 2.83 -27.17
CA ALA A 42 -15.67 1.71 -27.74
C ALA A 42 -14.14 1.89 -27.59
N ILE A 43 -13.62 3.09 -27.87
CA ILE A 43 -12.19 3.39 -27.76
C ILE A 43 -11.73 3.38 -26.31
N THR A 44 -12.55 3.90 -25.39
CA THR A 44 -12.24 3.90 -23.97
C THR A 44 -12.22 2.48 -23.41
N LEU A 45 -13.16 1.62 -23.82
CA LEU A 45 -13.18 0.19 -23.44
C LEU A 45 -11.97 -0.58 -23.99
N ILE A 46 -11.61 -0.36 -25.26
CA ILE A 46 -10.41 -0.96 -25.85
C ILE A 46 -9.15 -0.47 -25.13
N GLY A 47 -9.04 0.84 -24.90
CA GLY A 47 -7.93 1.45 -24.15
C GLY A 47 -7.82 0.91 -22.72
N MET A 48 -8.95 0.66 -22.06
CA MET A 48 -9.00 0.06 -20.73
C MET A 48 -8.47 -1.38 -20.72
N MET A 49 -8.84 -2.21 -21.70
CA MET A 49 -8.30 -3.57 -21.82
C MET A 49 -6.78 -3.56 -22.02
N PHE A 50 -6.27 -2.65 -22.85
CA PHE A 50 -4.83 -2.46 -23.03
C PHE A 50 -4.17 -1.97 -21.73
N ALA A 51 -4.77 -1.01 -21.02
CA ALA A 51 -4.28 -0.51 -19.74
C ALA A 51 -4.12 -1.62 -18.71
N VAL A 52 -5.12 -2.49 -18.56
CA VAL A 52 -5.05 -3.66 -17.67
C VAL A 52 -3.87 -4.56 -18.04
N ARG A 53 -3.79 -4.99 -19.30
CA ARG A 53 -2.73 -5.91 -19.75
C ARG A 53 -1.33 -5.33 -19.55
N LEU A 54 -1.15 -4.06 -19.92
CA LEU A 54 0.16 -3.39 -19.84
C LEU A 54 0.54 -3.07 -18.39
N ALA A 55 -0.43 -2.75 -17.53
CA ALA A 55 -0.17 -2.58 -16.10
C ALA A 55 0.28 -3.88 -15.45
N LEU A 56 -0.33 -5.03 -15.80
CA LEU A 56 0.12 -6.35 -15.35
C LEU A 56 1.57 -6.63 -15.78
N GLU A 57 1.89 -6.40 -17.05
CA GLU A 57 3.26 -6.57 -17.56
C GLU A 57 4.25 -5.62 -16.89
N ALA A 58 3.89 -4.35 -16.74
CA ALA A 58 4.75 -3.34 -16.11
C ALA A 58 5.02 -3.65 -14.64
N PHE A 59 4.03 -4.23 -13.93
CA PHE A 59 4.17 -4.69 -12.55
C PHE A 59 5.09 -5.91 -12.41
N ALA A 60 5.15 -6.78 -13.41
CA ALA A 60 5.99 -7.98 -13.37
C ALA A 60 7.47 -7.72 -13.71
N ARG A 61 7.79 -6.66 -14.46
CA ARG A 61 9.13 -6.43 -15.03
C ARG A 61 10.22 -6.00 -14.06
N ARG A 62 9.89 -5.35 -12.93
CA ARG A 62 10.89 -4.71 -12.06
C ARG A 62 11.51 -5.72 -11.09
N SER A 63 12.82 -5.66 -10.92
CA SER A 63 13.58 -6.39 -9.89
C SER A 63 13.90 -5.50 -8.68
N VAL A 64 13.85 -6.06 -7.48
CA VAL A 64 14.25 -5.46 -6.20
C VAL A 64 15.62 -6.00 -5.81
N SER A 65 16.54 -5.13 -5.38
CA SER A 65 17.87 -5.58 -4.94
C SER A 65 17.84 -6.07 -3.49
N LEU A 66 18.14 -7.35 -3.28
CA LEU A 66 18.33 -7.93 -1.95
C LEU A 66 19.83 -8.01 -1.64
N ALA A 67 20.39 -6.84 -1.32
CA ALA A 67 21.79 -6.69 -0.90
C ALA A 67 22.86 -7.02 -1.96
N ASP A 68 22.53 -7.02 -3.26
CA ASP A 68 23.37 -6.90 -4.49
C ASP A 68 22.82 -7.72 -5.69
N ILE A 69 21.80 -8.57 -5.50
CA ILE A 69 21.18 -9.36 -6.58
C ILE A 69 19.79 -8.82 -6.91
N PRO A 70 19.47 -8.57 -8.20
CA PRO A 70 18.14 -8.20 -8.63
C PRO A 70 17.18 -9.40 -8.57
N THR A 71 16.09 -9.31 -7.79
CA THR A 71 15.08 -10.38 -7.65
C THR A 71 13.67 -9.84 -7.89
N VAL A 72 12.81 -10.61 -8.59
CA VAL A 72 11.46 -10.14 -8.94
C VAL A 72 10.51 -10.20 -7.72
N PRO A 73 9.63 -9.19 -7.50
CA PRO A 73 8.69 -9.14 -6.37
C PRO A 73 7.80 -10.37 -6.21
N ARG A 74 7.43 -11.04 -7.32
CA ARG A 74 6.60 -12.25 -7.28
C ARG A 74 7.18 -13.40 -6.47
N TYR A 75 8.50 -13.37 -6.25
CA TYR A 75 9.23 -14.37 -5.48
C TYR A 75 9.59 -13.91 -4.07
N LEU A 76 9.38 -12.63 -3.78
CA LEU A 76 9.63 -12.03 -2.46
C LEU A 76 8.31 -11.89 -1.68
N THR A 77 7.22 -12.46 -2.17
CA THR A 77 5.84 -12.28 -1.66
C THR A 77 5.03 -13.55 -1.81
N SER A 78 4.02 -13.72 -0.97
CA SER A 78 3.07 -14.82 -1.17
C SER A 78 2.25 -14.60 -2.45
N PRO A 79 1.75 -15.66 -3.10
CA PRO A 79 0.95 -15.54 -4.32
C PRO A 79 -0.27 -14.63 -4.17
N GLN A 80 -0.89 -14.59 -2.98
CA GLN A 80 -2.04 -13.75 -2.69
C GLN A 80 -1.66 -12.27 -2.57
N GLN A 81 -0.56 -11.96 -1.87
CA GLN A 81 -0.02 -10.60 -1.77
C GLN A 81 0.38 -10.06 -3.13
N TYR A 82 1.07 -10.87 -3.93
CA TYR A 82 1.47 -10.50 -5.28
C TYR A 82 0.26 -10.15 -6.16
N ARG A 83 -0.78 -11.00 -6.13
CA ARG A 83 -2.03 -10.75 -6.84
C ARG A 83 -2.69 -9.46 -6.36
N LEU A 84 -2.75 -9.21 -5.06
CA LEU A 84 -3.34 -7.99 -4.51
C LEU A 84 -2.57 -6.74 -4.95
N GLY A 85 -1.25 -6.74 -4.84
CA GLY A 85 -0.40 -5.63 -5.32
C GLY A 85 -0.58 -5.39 -6.81
N SER A 86 -0.62 -6.47 -7.59
CA SER A 86 -0.90 -6.41 -9.03
C SER A 86 -2.26 -5.78 -9.31
N TRP A 87 -3.31 -6.18 -8.60
CA TRP A 87 -4.66 -5.61 -8.73
C TRP A 87 -4.71 -4.13 -8.34
N MET A 88 -4.09 -3.75 -7.22
CA MET A 88 -4.03 -2.35 -6.80
C MET A 88 -3.32 -1.48 -7.85
N PHE A 89 -2.23 -1.97 -8.42
CA PHE A 89 -1.51 -1.26 -9.47
C PHE A 89 -2.34 -1.16 -10.75
N VAL A 90 -3.03 -2.23 -11.15
CA VAL A 90 -3.96 -2.24 -12.28
C VAL A 90 -5.09 -1.22 -12.07
N ILE A 91 -5.73 -1.21 -10.90
CA ILE A 91 -6.80 -0.25 -10.57
C ILE A 91 -6.28 1.19 -10.65
N PHE A 92 -5.11 1.46 -10.06
CA PHE A 92 -4.48 2.77 -10.13
C PHE A 92 -4.14 3.17 -11.58
N ALA A 93 -3.56 2.26 -12.35
CA ALA A 93 -3.17 2.51 -13.74
C ALA A 93 -4.39 2.73 -14.64
N CYS A 94 -5.48 2.01 -14.41
CA CYS A 94 -6.76 2.20 -15.08
C CYS A 94 -7.42 3.53 -14.68
N GLY A 95 -7.39 3.89 -13.40
CA GLY A 95 -7.86 5.19 -12.92
C GLY A 95 -7.07 6.35 -13.53
N PHE A 96 -5.74 6.21 -13.62
CA PHE A 96 -4.87 7.18 -14.27
C PHE A 96 -5.16 7.29 -15.77
N PHE A 97 -5.41 6.18 -16.46
CA PHE A 97 -5.85 6.19 -17.86
C PHE A 97 -7.18 6.93 -18.05
N LEU A 98 -8.19 6.63 -17.23
CA LEU A 98 -9.48 7.32 -17.27
C LEU A 98 -9.34 8.82 -16.99
N LEU A 99 -8.47 9.20 -16.05
CA LEU A 99 -8.19 10.60 -15.75
C LEU A 99 -7.57 11.32 -16.96
N LEU A 100 -6.64 10.67 -17.67
CA LEU A 100 -6.07 11.23 -18.89
C LEU A 100 -7.10 11.38 -20.01
N VAL A 101 -8.02 10.42 -20.15
CA VAL A 101 -9.12 10.50 -21.13
C VAL A 101 -10.11 11.61 -20.74
N TYR A 102 -10.40 11.77 -19.45
CA TYR A 102 -11.28 12.82 -18.95
C TYR A 102 -10.67 14.22 -19.16
N GLU A 103 -9.42 14.43 -18.74
CA GLU A 103 -8.69 15.70 -18.86
C GLU A 103 -7.96 15.87 -20.20
N HIS A 104 -8.42 15.18 -21.25
CA HIS A 104 -7.75 15.09 -22.56
C HIS A 104 -7.28 16.42 -23.16
N ARG A 105 -8.02 17.51 -22.92
CA ARG A 105 -7.64 18.86 -23.40
C ARG A 105 -6.44 19.45 -22.66
N GLN A 106 -6.41 19.31 -21.34
CA GLN A 106 -5.32 19.83 -20.50
C GLN A 106 -4.04 19.00 -20.65
N VAL A 107 -4.18 17.69 -20.92
CA VAL A 107 -3.04 16.79 -21.14
C VAL A 107 -2.22 17.20 -22.37
N VAL A 108 -2.85 17.71 -23.44
CA VAL A 108 -2.15 18.22 -24.65
C VAL A 108 -1.30 19.46 -24.30
N GLU A 109 -1.81 20.34 -23.45
CA GLU A 109 -1.08 21.51 -22.96
C GLU A 109 0.06 21.14 -22.01
N VAL A 110 -0.14 20.17 -21.13
CA VAL A 110 0.91 19.70 -20.20
C VAL A 110 2.00 18.92 -20.94
N ALA A 111 1.64 18.09 -21.92
CA ALA A 111 2.61 17.33 -22.72
C ALA A 111 3.52 18.24 -23.57
N ALA A 112 3.08 19.46 -23.88
CA ALA A 112 3.90 20.52 -24.46
C ALA A 112 5.16 20.83 -23.63
N VAL A 113 5.03 20.82 -22.30
CA VAL A 113 6.09 21.20 -21.37
C VAL A 113 7.21 20.15 -21.35
N PHE A 114 6.85 18.88 -21.57
CA PHE A 114 7.77 17.75 -21.58
C PHE A 114 8.29 17.39 -22.99
N GLN A 115 8.11 18.29 -23.97
CA GLN A 115 8.49 18.03 -25.37
C GLN A 115 9.93 17.49 -25.50
N LYS A 116 10.92 18.07 -24.82
CA LYS A 116 12.31 17.59 -24.95
C LYS A 116 12.56 16.13 -24.57
N GLU A 117 11.68 15.49 -23.79
CA GLU A 117 11.84 14.10 -23.33
C GLU A 117 10.91 13.09 -24.01
N LEU A 118 10.05 13.53 -24.92
CA LEU A 118 9.09 12.67 -25.61
C LEU A 118 9.63 12.17 -26.97
N PRO A 119 9.29 10.94 -27.39
CA PRO A 119 9.63 10.42 -28.71
C PRO A 119 9.09 11.29 -29.86
N GLN A 120 9.81 11.32 -31.00
CA GLN A 120 9.43 12.07 -32.22
C GLN A 120 7.99 11.80 -32.68
N ILE A 121 7.54 10.54 -32.60
CA ILE A 121 6.16 10.13 -32.96
C ILE A 121 5.10 10.84 -32.09
N ILE A 122 5.42 11.12 -30.82
CA ILE A 122 4.52 11.85 -29.91
C ILE A 122 4.60 13.37 -30.18
N HIS A 123 5.72 13.87 -30.73
CA HIS A 123 5.84 15.26 -31.20
C HIS A 123 4.95 15.53 -32.40
N ASP A 124 5.10 14.71 -33.44
CA ASP A 124 4.34 14.85 -34.68
C ASP A 124 2.83 14.79 -34.40
N TRP A 125 2.44 13.96 -33.43
CA TRP A 125 1.07 13.92 -32.91
C TRP A 125 0.66 15.18 -32.15
N LEU A 126 1.50 15.69 -31.22
CA LEU A 126 1.24 16.90 -30.44
C LEU A 126 1.04 18.12 -31.35
N GLU A 127 1.80 18.21 -32.42
CA GLU A 127 1.66 19.26 -33.43
C GLU A 127 0.37 19.11 -34.25
N ALA A 128 0.03 17.88 -34.68
CA ALA A 128 -1.23 17.60 -35.36
C ALA A 128 -2.46 17.85 -34.47
N ALA A 129 -2.34 17.62 -33.16
CA ALA A 129 -3.39 17.86 -32.18
C ALA A 129 -3.60 19.35 -31.85
N ARG A 130 -2.67 20.25 -32.24
CA ARG A 130 -2.78 21.72 -32.07
C ARG A 130 -3.35 22.47 -33.28
N GLY A 131 -3.64 21.77 -34.39
CA GLY A 131 -4.23 22.38 -35.58
C GLY A 131 -5.63 22.98 -35.34
N GLU A 132 -6.19 23.70 -36.31
CA GLU A 132 -7.46 24.44 -36.15
C GLU A 132 -8.70 23.57 -35.90
N SER A 133 -8.63 22.25 -36.11
CA SER A 133 -9.72 21.31 -35.82
C SER A 133 -9.22 19.86 -35.68
N PRO A 134 -8.53 19.48 -34.58
CA PRO A 134 -8.05 18.13 -34.40
C PRO A 134 -9.23 17.17 -34.22
N SER A 135 -9.22 16.04 -34.94
CA SER A 135 -10.25 15.02 -34.76
C SER A 135 -10.17 14.45 -33.36
N TYR A 136 -11.31 14.32 -32.69
CA TYR A 136 -11.40 13.82 -31.31
C TYR A 136 -10.74 12.43 -31.14
N LEU A 137 -10.81 11.60 -32.18
CA LEU A 137 -10.17 10.30 -32.27
C LEU A 137 -8.64 10.40 -32.20
N LEU A 138 -8.06 11.42 -32.85
CA LEU A 138 -6.62 11.65 -32.87
C LEU A 138 -6.13 12.08 -31.48
N ILE A 139 -6.91 12.89 -30.75
CA ILE A 139 -6.60 13.29 -29.36
C ILE A 139 -6.55 12.06 -28.43
N ILE A 140 -7.57 11.19 -28.50
CA ILE A 140 -7.62 9.98 -27.66
C ILE A 140 -6.49 9.01 -28.01
N ALA A 141 -6.17 8.84 -29.29
CA ALA A 141 -5.10 7.96 -29.75
C ALA A 141 -3.74 8.36 -29.17
N GLY A 142 -3.41 9.66 -29.14
CA GLY A 142 -2.14 10.10 -28.56
C GLY A 142 -2.11 10.13 -27.04
N ILE A 143 -3.25 10.30 -26.36
CA ILE A 143 -3.34 10.02 -24.92
C ILE A 143 -3.01 8.56 -24.62
N GLY A 144 -3.51 7.64 -25.44
CA GLY A 144 -3.11 6.24 -25.40
C GLY A 144 -1.60 6.04 -25.58
N ALA A 145 -0.99 6.77 -26.53
CA ALA A 145 0.46 6.72 -26.78
C ALA A 145 1.31 7.29 -25.62
N ILE A 146 0.87 8.40 -25.02
CA ILE A 146 1.51 8.98 -23.81
C ILE A 146 1.40 8.00 -22.64
N TYR A 147 0.22 7.42 -22.43
CA TYR A 147 0.01 6.44 -21.37
C TYR A 147 0.88 5.18 -21.57
N LEU A 148 0.98 4.68 -22.80
CA LEU A 148 1.89 3.59 -23.19
C LEU A 148 3.36 3.94 -22.90
N TYR A 149 3.78 5.17 -23.24
CA TYR A 149 5.12 5.66 -22.94
C TYR A 149 5.37 5.68 -21.43
N LEU A 150 4.42 6.17 -20.64
CA LEU A 150 4.52 6.18 -19.18
C LEU A 150 4.52 4.76 -18.57
N LEU A 151 3.81 3.78 -19.11
CA LEU A 151 3.88 2.41 -18.59
C LEU A 151 5.21 1.69 -18.93
N THR A 152 5.96 2.18 -19.91
CA THR A 152 7.18 1.51 -20.40
C THR A 152 8.47 2.22 -20.04
N ARG A 153 8.44 3.54 -19.81
CA ARG A 153 9.63 4.35 -19.56
C ARG A 153 9.99 4.38 -18.08
N GLU A 154 11.06 3.67 -17.72
CA GLU A 154 11.64 3.70 -16.37
C GLU A 154 12.34 5.06 -16.12
N ALA A 155 11.61 6.03 -15.56
CA ALA A 155 12.12 7.35 -15.19
C ALA A 155 11.67 7.73 -13.77
N GLN A 156 12.48 8.49 -13.04
CA GLN A 156 12.18 8.87 -11.66
C GLN A 156 10.97 9.81 -11.53
N TRP A 157 10.70 10.62 -12.56
CA TRP A 157 9.55 11.53 -12.62
C TRP A 157 8.22 10.84 -12.94
N ASN A 158 8.25 9.57 -13.33
CA ASN A 158 7.09 8.86 -13.84
C ASN A 158 6.19 8.38 -12.69
N VAL A 159 5.08 9.10 -12.46
CA VAL A 159 4.13 8.85 -11.36
C VAL A 159 3.53 7.44 -11.40
N LEU A 160 3.23 6.90 -12.59
CA LEU A 160 2.73 5.53 -12.74
C LEU A 160 3.73 4.52 -12.19
N LEU A 161 5.00 4.65 -12.56
CA LEU A 161 6.04 3.74 -12.09
C LEU A 161 6.46 4.03 -10.65
N MET A 162 6.35 5.27 -10.18
CA MET A 162 6.55 5.60 -8.77
C MET A 162 5.50 4.88 -7.91
N MET A 163 4.22 4.90 -8.30
CA MET A 163 3.17 4.14 -7.63
C MET A 163 3.40 2.64 -7.73
N ARG A 164 3.81 2.11 -8.89
CA ARG A 164 4.22 0.70 -9.05
C ARG A 164 5.29 0.33 -8.03
N ASN A 165 6.34 1.14 -7.92
CA ASN A 165 7.47 0.88 -7.03
C ASN A 165 7.03 0.95 -5.56
N THR A 166 6.14 1.87 -5.22
CA THR A 166 5.52 1.94 -3.89
C THR A 166 4.69 0.69 -3.60
N ILE A 167 3.88 0.21 -4.54
CA ILE A 167 3.09 -1.01 -4.33
C ILE A 167 3.99 -2.24 -4.25
N GLN A 168 5.00 -2.35 -5.11
CA GLN A 168 5.97 -3.45 -5.08
C GLN A 168 6.76 -3.48 -3.78
N SER A 169 7.20 -2.33 -3.27
CA SER A 169 7.85 -2.27 -1.94
C SER A 169 6.89 -2.51 -0.78
N TRP A 170 5.58 -2.40 -1.00
CA TRP A 170 4.55 -2.72 0.00
C TRP A 170 4.27 -4.22 0.05
N ILE A 171 4.20 -4.87 -1.12
CA ILE A 171 3.97 -6.32 -1.19
C ILE A 171 5.25 -7.09 -0.93
N SER A 172 6.38 -6.73 -1.55
CA SER A 172 7.66 -7.42 -1.37
C SER A 172 8.02 -7.42 0.09
N ILE A 173 8.60 -8.52 0.58
CA ILE A 173 9.11 -8.59 1.94
C ILE A 173 10.65 -8.44 1.98
N PRO A 174 11.25 -7.28 1.56
CA PRO A 174 12.69 -7.06 1.65
C PRO A 174 13.22 -7.28 3.05
N ASP A 175 12.47 -6.92 4.08
CA ASP A 175 12.93 -7.00 5.46
C ASP A 175 12.91 -8.40 6.03
N LEU A 176 11.92 -9.23 5.66
CA LEU A 176 11.90 -10.63 6.07
C LEU A 176 12.98 -11.40 5.33
N ALA A 177 13.12 -11.19 4.02
CA ALA A 177 14.18 -11.78 3.23
C ALA A 177 15.56 -11.34 3.76
N ARG A 178 15.77 -10.05 4.05
CA ARG A 178 17.00 -9.55 4.70
C ARG A 178 17.23 -10.15 6.08
N LYS A 179 16.18 -10.27 6.91
CA LYS A 179 16.27 -10.89 8.24
C LYS A 179 16.62 -12.37 8.14
N ILE A 180 16.01 -13.11 7.23
CA ILE A 180 16.33 -14.51 6.98
C ILE A 180 17.78 -14.62 6.49
N VAL A 181 18.20 -13.85 5.48
CA VAL A 181 19.59 -13.84 5.00
C VAL A 181 20.57 -13.50 6.13
N ALA A 182 20.28 -12.48 6.94
CA ALA A 182 21.11 -12.11 8.07
C ALA A 182 21.15 -13.21 9.13
N GLN A 183 20.02 -13.85 9.45
CA GLN A 183 19.96 -14.97 10.39
C GLN A 183 20.70 -16.20 9.86
N ILE A 184 20.65 -16.47 8.56
CA ILE A 184 21.46 -17.52 7.94
C ILE A 184 22.95 -17.20 8.15
N GLN A 185 23.38 -15.97 7.86
CA GLN A 185 24.78 -15.57 7.97
C GLN A 185 25.28 -15.45 9.42
N LEU A 186 24.42 -15.09 10.36
CA LEU A 186 24.80 -14.77 11.75
C LEU A 186 24.49 -15.87 12.75
N SER A 187 23.47 -16.69 12.51
CA SER A 187 22.84 -17.56 13.52
C SER A 187 22.33 -18.90 13.01
N LEU A 188 22.66 -19.33 11.77
CA LEU A 188 22.21 -20.62 11.24
C LEU A 188 22.56 -21.80 12.16
N HIS A 189 21.54 -22.53 12.60
CA HIS A 189 21.67 -23.73 13.41
C HIS A 189 21.41 -24.97 12.56
N VAL A 190 22.48 -25.63 12.10
CA VAL A 190 22.34 -26.84 11.28
C VAL A 190 21.85 -28.00 12.15
N PRO A 191 20.72 -28.66 11.81
CA PRO A 191 20.20 -29.78 12.58
C PRO A 191 21.20 -30.95 12.68
N PRO A 192 21.35 -31.61 13.84
CA PRO A 192 22.30 -32.71 14.01
C PRO A 192 22.13 -33.87 13.02
N ALA A 193 20.88 -34.17 12.64
CA ALA A 193 20.59 -35.20 11.64
C ALA A 193 21.19 -34.86 10.26
N ALA A 194 21.10 -33.60 9.83
CA ALA A 194 21.68 -33.14 8.57
C ALA A 194 23.21 -33.15 8.61
N ILE A 195 23.81 -32.84 9.76
CA ILE A 195 25.28 -32.91 9.94
C ILE A 195 25.77 -34.35 9.74
N ALA A 196 25.07 -35.34 10.31
CA ALA A 196 25.44 -36.75 10.18
C ALA A 196 25.45 -37.21 8.71
N GLU A 197 24.47 -36.81 7.91
CA GLU A 197 24.41 -37.13 6.48
C GLU A 197 25.50 -36.43 5.66
N LEU A 198 25.76 -35.14 5.95
CA LEU A 198 26.76 -34.35 5.23
C LEU A 198 28.20 -34.83 5.48
N VAL A 199 28.49 -35.28 6.71
CA VAL A 199 29.80 -35.85 7.09
C VAL A 199 30.02 -37.22 6.44
N GLY A 200 28.95 -38.00 6.22
CA GLY A 200 29.01 -39.27 5.50
C GLY A 200 29.15 -39.15 3.97
N GLY A 201 29.00 -37.94 3.42
CA GLY A 201 29.01 -37.69 1.97
C GLY A 201 30.38 -37.35 1.36
N SER A 202 30.40 -37.11 0.04
CA SER A 202 31.62 -36.83 -0.75
C SER A 202 32.24 -35.44 -0.54
N ALA A 203 31.73 -34.64 0.39
CA ALA A 203 32.15 -33.24 0.57
C ALA A 203 33.42 -33.07 1.42
N GLY A 204 33.90 -34.13 2.09
CA GLY A 204 35.11 -34.07 2.93
C GLY A 204 34.94 -33.17 4.15
N LEU A 205 33.72 -33.11 4.70
CA LEU A 205 33.35 -32.32 5.86
C LEU A 205 33.58 -33.11 7.15
N SER A 206 34.00 -32.41 8.20
CA SER A 206 34.05 -32.94 9.55
C SER A 206 32.97 -32.28 10.41
N GLU A 207 32.50 -32.96 11.45
CA GLU A 207 31.56 -32.37 12.41
C GLU A 207 32.16 -31.11 13.08
N GLN A 208 33.48 -31.08 13.25
CA GLN A 208 34.21 -29.94 13.80
C GLN A 208 34.11 -28.68 12.92
N ASP A 209 33.89 -28.81 11.60
CA ASP A 209 33.72 -27.65 10.71
C ASP A 209 32.48 -26.84 11.05
N PHE A 210 31.44 -27.49 11.58
CA PHE A 210 30.24 -26.83 12.10
C PHE A 210 30.47 -26.21 13.49
N ARG A 211 31.59 -26.44 14.17
CA ARG A 211 31.89 -25.84 15.49
C ARG A 211 32.89 -24.69 15.41
N LYS A 212 33.50 -24.46 14.25
CA LYS A 212 34.44 -23.36 13.98
C LYS A 212 33.74 -21.99 13.97
N ASP A 213 34.53 -20.92 14.11
CA ASP A 213 34.03 -19.54 14.05
C ASP A 213 33.34 -19.26 12.69
N ARG A 214 32.23 -18.53 12.74
CA ARG A 214 31.34 -18.25 11.59
C ARG A 214 32.01 -17.47 10.46
N ASN A 215 33.07 -16.73 10.76
CA ASN A 215 33.81 -15.98 9.76
C ASN A 215 34.91 -16.80 9.09
N THR A 216 35.12 -18.05 9.51
CA THR A 216 36.10 -18.93 8.89
C THR A 216 35.58 -19.52 7.57
N PRO A 217 36.44 -19.71 6.57
CA PRO A 217 36.04 -20.30 5.29
C PRO A 217 35.53 -21.74 5.48
N ASP A 218 36.04 -22.48 6.46
CA ASP A 218 35.57 -23.83 6.79
C ASP A 218 34.10 -23.86 7.24
N ARG A 219 33.72 -22.96 8.15
CA ARG A 219 32.35 -22.89 8.65
C ARG A 219 31.39 -22.41 7.57
N GLN A 220 31.78 -21.39 6.79
CA GLN A 220 30.97 -20.90 5.66
C GLN A 220 30.81 -21.96 4.57
N TRP A 221 31.85 -22.74 4.29
CA TRP A 221 31.80 -23.86 3.36
C TRP A 221 30.86 -24.98 3.86
N ALA A 222 30.94 -25.35 5.14
CA ALA A 222 30.08 -26.34 5.75
C ALA A 222 28.59 -25.92 5.71
N GLU A 223 28.29 -24.66 6.05
CA GLU A 223 26.93 -24.10 5.94
C GLU A 223 26.46 -24.04 4.48
N THR A 224 27.35 -23.75 3.52
CA THR A 224 27.01 -23.76 2.09
C THR A 224 26.69 -25.16 1.57
N CYS A 225 27.44 -26.17 2.01
CA CYS A 225 27.15 -27.57 1.71
C CYS A 225 25.78 -27.98 2.27
N TYR A 226 25.44 -27.53 3.48
CA TYR A 226 24.11 -27.75 4.06
C TYR A 226 23.00 -27.08 3.24
N MET A 227 23.18 -25.82 2.83
CA MET A 227 22.21 -25.14 1.97
C MET A 227 22.01 -25.86 0.63
N LYS A 228 23.09 -26.36 0.00
CA LYS A 228 23.01 -27.20 -1.22
C LYS A 228 22.25 -28.51 -0.96
N TRP A 229 22.59 -29.23 0.10
CA TRP A 229 21.92 -30.49 0.48
C TRP A 229 20.44 -30.26 0.75
N TRP A 230 20.05 -29.15 1.39
CA TRP A 230 18.66 -28.86 1.67
C TRP A 230 17.85 -28.51 0.42
N LEU A 231 18.46 -27.85 -0.58
CA LEU A 231 17.80 -27.45 -1.83
C LEU A 231 17.72 -28.57 -2.88
N THR A 232 18.70 -29.48 -2.93
CA THR A 232 18.83 -30.47 -4.03
C THR A 232 17.63 -31.44 -4.11
N PRO A 233 17.17 -32.09 -3.03
CA PRO A 233 16.00 -32.97 -3.08
C PRO A 233 14.72 -32.23 -3.47
N ARG A 234 14.63 -30.94 -3.14
CA ARG A 234 13.48 -30.09 -3.45
C ARG A 234 13.41 -29.70 -4.92
N GLN A 235 14.57 -29.55 -5.57
CA GLN A 235 14.65 -29.41 -7.02
C GLN A 235 14.22 -30.72 -7.71
N GLU A 236 14.74 -31.86 -7.24
CA GLU A 236 14.50 -33.18 -7.84
C GLU A 236 13.05 -33.65 -7.69
N ALA A 237 12.36 -33.24 -6.62
CA ALA A 237 10.94 -33.55 -6.39
C ALA A 237 9.99 -32.94 -7.45
N GLY A 238 10.44 -31.92 -8.20
CA GLY A 238 9.70 -31.34 -9.33
C GLY A 238 8.50 -30.44 -8.98
N GLU A 239 7.99 -30.47 -7.75
CA GLU A 239 6.86 -29.62 -7.29
C GLU A 239 7.14 -28.12 -7.46
N ASP A 240 8.40 -27.71 -7.28
CA ASP A 240 8.85 -26.31 -7.38
C ASP A 240 9.71 -26.04 -8.61
N ALA A 241 9.60 -26.85 -9.67
CA ALA A 241 10.43 -26.72 -10.88
C ALA A 241 10.41 -25.32 -11.49
N THR A 242 9.28 -24.60 -11.38
CA THR A 242 9.12 -23.22 -11.86
C THR A 242 10.04 -22.22 -11.17
N PHE A 243 10.38 -22.44 -9.90
CA PHE A 243 11.33 -21.59 -9.16
C PHE A 243 12.76 -21.85 -9.61
N PHE A 244 13.15 -23.13 -9.68
CA PHE A 244 14.51 -23.54 -10.05
C PHE A 244 14.85 -23.32 -11.53
N ALA A 245 13.85 -23.29 -12.41
CA ALA A 245 14.01 -23.02 -13.85
C ALA A 245 14.09 -21.52 -14.19
N ASP A 246 13.81 -20.61 -13.25
CA ASP A 246 13.90 -19.16 -13.53
C ASP A 246 15.36 -18.70 -13.52
N GLU A 247 15.83 -18.23 -14.68
CA GLU A 247 17.20 -17.74 -14.90
C GLU A 247 17.62 -16.62 -13.93
N SER A 248 16.67 -15.86 -13.38
CA SER A 248 16.95 -14.76 -12.45
C SER A 248 17.56 -15.21 -11.12
N PHE A 249 17.39 -16.48 -10.74
CA PHE A 249 18.02 -17.05 -9.54
C PHE A 249 19.39 -17.66 -9.82
N GLY A 250 19.70 -17.95 -11.08
CA GLY A 250 20.97 -18.52 -11.50
C GLY A 250 21.32 -19.82 -10.77
N PHE A 251 20.34 -20.67 -10.44
CA PHE A 251 20.57 -21.88 -9.64
C PHE A 251 21.60 -22.82 -10.26
N GLU A 252 21.49 -23.09 -11.57
CA GLU A 252 22.47 -23.89 -12.31
C GLU A 252 23.86 -23.23 -12.35
N LYS A 253 23.92 -21.90 -12.38
CA LYS A 253 25.18 -21.17 -12.26
C LYS A 253 25.77 -21.36 -10.86
N LEU A 254 24.98 -21.23 -9.80
CA LEU A 254 25.42 -21.43 -8.42
C LEU A 254 25.89 -22.86 -8.15
N LEU A 255 25.28 -23.86 -8.78
CA LEU A 255 25.75 -25.25 -8.71
C LEU A 255 27.11 -25.42 -9.40
N ARG A 256 27.32 -24.79 -10.57
CA ARG A 256 28.64 -24.77 -11.23
C ARG A 256 29.70 -24.05 -10.40
N ASP A 257 29.38 -22.86 -9.90
CA ASP A 257 30.27 -22.07 -9.03
C ASP A 257 30.62 -22.86 -7.74
N PHE A 258 29.66 -23.64 -7.22
CA PHE A 258 29.87 -24.53 -6.09
C PHE A 258 30.83 -25.68 -6.44
N ASP A 259 30.64 -26.35 -7.57
CA ASP A 259 31.46 -27.49 -7.97
C ASP A 259 32.91 -27.04 -8.23
N GLU A 260 33.11 -25.89 -8.88
CA GLU A 260 34.43 -25.26 -9.05
C GLU A 260 35.08 -24.94 -7.70
N THR A 261 34.34 -24.28 -6.80
CA THR A 261 34.84 -23.94 -5.44
C THR A 261 35.15 -25.20 -4.62
N SER A 262 34.39 -26.28 -4.82
CA SER A 262 34.59 -27.55 -4.10
C SER A 262 35.93 -28.20 -4.41
N LEU A 263 36.40 -28.10 -5.67
CA LEU A 263 37.69 -28.64 -6.09
C LEU A 263 38.83 -27.87 -5.40
N VAL A 264 38.72 -26.55 -5.33
CA VAL A 264 39.69 -25.69 -4.66
C VAL A 264 39.68 -25.91 -3.14
N MET A 265 38.50 -26.11 -2.54
CA MET A 265 38.39 -26.35 -1.10
C MET A 265 38.99 -27.71 -0.70
N ARG A 266 38.80 -28.75 -1.53
CA ARG A 266 39.40 -30.07 -1.31
C ARG A 266 40.93 -30.01 -1.42
N SER A 267 41.46 -29.34 -2.43
CA SER A 267 42.92 -29.19 -2.58
C SER A 267 43.52 -28.41 -1.40
N TRP A 268 42.89 -27.31 -0.98
CA TRP A 268 43.33 -26.54 0.19
C TRP A 268 43.36 -27.37 1.47
N ARG A 269 42.31 -28.14 1.76
CA ARG A 269 42.24 -29.03 2.93
C ARG A 269 43.32 -30.11 2.92
N SER A 270 43.74 -30.56 1.74
CA SER A 270 44.80 -31.58 1.60
C SER A 270 46.23 -31.05 1.66
N THR A 271 46.46 -29.78 1.29
CA THR A 271 47.82 -29.24 1.04
C THR A 271 48.33 -28.31 2.15
N GLY A 272 47.44 -27.81 3.03
CA GLY A 272 47.81 -26.92 4.14
C GLY A 272 47.95 -25.45 3.74
N ALA A 273 47.79 -24.55 4.73
CA ALA A 273 47.48 -23.12 4.55
C ALA A 273 48.65 -22.18 4.19
N THR A 274 49.56 -22.56 3.28
CA THR A 274 50.76 -21.75 2.93
C THR A 274 50.68 -20.97 1.62
N ASP A 275 49.53 -20.92 0.94
CA ASP A 275 49.38 -20.32 -0.40
C ASP A 275 48.65 -18.94 -0.38
N PRO A 276 49.15 -17.87 -1.04
CA PRO A 276 48.40 -16.62 -1.28
C PRO A 276 47.02 -16.79 -1.94
N ALA A 277 46.72 -17.96 -2.52
CA ALA A 277 45.38 -18.37 -2.97
C ALA A 277 44.30 -18.35 -1.85
N ILE A 278 44.68 -18.33 -0.57
CA ILE A 278 43.75 -18.38 0.58
C ILE A 278 42.80 -17.17 0.64
N ILE A 279 43.26 -15.97 0.28
CA ILE A 279 42.40 -14.77 0.31
C ILE A 279 41.36 -14.82 -0.80
N GLN A 280 41.73 -15.33 -1.98
CA GLN A 280 40.80 -15.52 -3.09
C GLN A 280 39.80 -16.64 -2.80
N LEU A 281 40.25 -17.75 -2.21
CA LEU A 281 39.39 -18.84 -1.76
C LEU A 281 38.39 -18.37 -0.70
N ALA A 282 38.85 -17.67 0.34
CA ALA A 282 37.98 -17.15 1.39
C ALA A 282 36.94 -16.15 0.84
N ARG A 283 37.31 -15.34 -0.15
CA ARG A 283 36.37 -14.45 -0.83
C ARG A 283 35.34 -15.22 -1.66
N GLY A 284 35.78 -16.22 -2.43
CA GLY A 284 34.91 -17.07 -3.24
C GLY A 284 33.91 -17.84 -2.39
N VAL A 285 34.37 -18.48 -1.30
CA VAL A 285 33.50 -19.19 -0.35
C VAL A 285 32.50 -18.23 0.31
N LYS A 286 32.94 -17.04 0.72
CA LYS A 286 32.05 -16.03 1.32
C LYS A 286 30.99 -15.54 0.35
N GLU A 287 31.36 -15.31 -0.91
CA GLU A 287 30.43 -14.87 -1.95
C GLU A 287 29.42 -15.98 -2.30
N LEU A 288 29.90 -17.22 -2.44
CA LEU A 288 29.06 -18.39 -2.66
C LEU A 288 28.09 -18.60 -1.49
N HIS A 289 28.57 -18.52 -0.25
CA HIS A 289 27.75 -18.59 0.95
C HIS A 289 26.66 -17.51 0.95
N LYS A 290 27.02 -16.25 0.67
CA LYS A 290 26.07 -15.12 0.54
C LYS A 290 25.00 -15.42 -0.51
N ASN A 291 25.37 -15.99 -1.65
CA ASN A 291 24.45 -16.29 -2.74
C ASN A 291 23.49 -17.45 -2.40
N PHE A 292 23.99 -18.53 -1.78
CA PHE A 292 23.14 -19.61 -1.29
C PHE A 292 22.19 -19.15 -0.18
N SER A 293 22.63 -18.30 0.75
CA SER A 293 21.74 -17.75 1.80
C SER A 293 20.57 -16.98 1.22
N ARG A 294 20.81 -16.21 0.15
CA ARG A 294 19.78 -15.44 -0.57
C ARG A 294 18.81 -16.37 -1.29
N LEU A 295 19.34 -17.38 -1.99
CA LEU A 295 18.52 -18.35 -2.70
C LEU A 295 17.58 -19.09 -1.74
N VAL A 296 18.11 -19.55 -0.60
CA VAL A 296 17.31 -20.19 0.46
C VAL A 296 16.25 -19.23 1.00
N ALA A 297 16.59 -17.97 1.26
CA ALA A 297 15.61 -16.98 1.72
C ALA A 297 14.48 -16.74 0.70
N CYS A 298 14.81 -16.65 -0.60
CA CYS A 298 13.82 -16.51 -1.67
C CYS A 298 12.95 -17.77 -1.79
N TYR A 299 13.56 -18.94 -1.69
CA TYR A 299 12.84 -20.22 -1.78
C TYR A 299 11.87 -20.43 -0.61
N LEU A 300 12.30 -20.14 0.64
CA LEU A 300 11.44 -20.21 1.82
C LEU A 300 10.22 -19.29 1.67
N ILE A 301 10.42 -18.06 1.18
CA ILE A 301 9.32 -17.10 0.96
C ILE A 301 8.40 -17.53 -0.19
N TYR A 302 8.97 -18.11 -1.25
CA TYR A 302 8.21 -18.58 -2.42
C TYR A 302 7.30 -19.77 -2.07
N ARG A 303 7.83 -20.76 -1.34
CA ARG A 303 7.14 -22.02 -1.04
C ARG A 303 6.00 -21.87 -0.03
N ASN A 304 6.16 -20.98 0.94
CA ASN A 304 5.23 -20.87 2.07
C ASN A 304 4.14 -19.84 1.80
N ALA A 305 2.87 -20.28 1.90
CA ALA A 305 1.72 -19.41 1.66
C ALA A 305 1.40 -18.55 2.89
N SER A 306 1.66 -19.07 4.09
CA SER A 306 1.45 -18.36 5.35
C SER A 306 2.75 -18.09 6.12
N ARG A 307 2.70 -17.09 7.00
CA ARG A 307 3.82 -16.75 7.88
C ARG A 307 4.09 -17.84 8.93
N GLU A 308 3.06 -18.56 9.35
CA GLU A 308 3.19 -19.66 10.31
C GLU A 308 3.92 -20.84 9.67
N GLU A 309 3.54 -21.22 8.45
CA GLU A 309 4.24 -22.20 7.63
C GLU A 309 5.69 -21.78 7.37
N LEU A 310 5.91 -20.52 6.97
CA LEU A 310 7.26 -19.99 6.77
C LEU A 310 8.11 -20.08 8.04
N CYS A 311 7.56 -19.68 9.20
CA CYS A 311 8.28 -19.74 10.47
C CYS A 311 8.56 -21.19 10.90
N ALA A 312 7.64 -22.11 10.61
CA ALA A 312 7.83 -23.54 10.88
C ALA A 312 8.93 -24.12 9.97
N GLU A 313 8.85 -23.93 8.65
CA GLU A 313 9.85 -24.45 7.71
C GLU A 313 11.22 -23.76 7.88
N ALA A 314 11.25 -22.45 8.20
CA ALA A 314 12.50 -21.77 8.54
C ALA A 314 13.12 -22.32 9.83
N ARG A 315 12.31 -22.68 10.83
CA ARG A 315 12.78 -23.31 12.07
C ARG A 315 13.32 -24.72 11.81
N ASP A 316 12.64 -25.51 10.99
CA ASP A 316 13.10 -26.83 10.57
C ASP A 316 14.42 -26.75 9.79
N PHE A 317 14.58 -25.70 8.98
CA PHE A 317 15.84 -25.38 8.31
C PHE A 317 16.95 -24.91 9.28
N GLY A 318 16.60 -24.43 10.48
CA GLY A 318 17.57 -24.00 11.49
C GLY A 318 17.67 -22.49 11.73
N VAL A 319 16.64 -21.73 11.32
CA VAL A 319 16.55 -20.27 11.49
C VAL A 319 15.34 -19.92 12.35
N ASP A 320 15.56 -19.22 13.45
CA ASP A 320 14.46 -18.74 14.28
C ASP A 320 13.98 -17.35 13.82
N VAL A 321 12.82 -17.32 13.17
CA VAL A 321 12.19 -16.08 12.65
C VAL A 321 11.18 -15.52 13.66
N THR A 322 11.21 -15.95 14.94
CA THR A 322 10.22 -15.56 15.97
C THR A 322 10.03 -14.04 16.09
N VAL A 323 8.92 -13.57 15.48
CA VAL A 323 8.36 -12.24 15.71
C VAL A 323 6.97 -12.49 16.31
N PRO A 324 6.73 -12.08 17.57
CA PRO A 324 5.42 -12.25 18.19
C PRO A 324 4.32 -11.59 17.35
N PRO A 325 3.10 -12.15 17.33
CA PRO A 325 2.01 -11.64 16.51
C PRO A 325 1.72 -10.18 16.87
N PRO A 326 1.61 -9.26 15.90
CA PRO A 326 1.17 -7.90 16.15
C PRO A 326 -0.29 -7.90 16.62
N GLU A 327 -0.61 -7.06 17.60
CA GLU A 327 -1.96 -6.98 18.19
C GLU A 327 -3.03 -6.60 17.17
N ASN A 328 -4.23 -7.17 17.27
CA ASN A 328 -5.35 -6.92 16.35
C ASN A 328 -5.81 -5.45 16.42
N PRO A 329 -5.68 -4.66 15.34
CA PRO A 329 -6.01 -3.23 15.37
C PRO A 329 -7.53 -3.01 15.51
N LEU A 330 -8.35 -4.00 15.15
CA LEU A 330 -9.79 -3.91 15.30
C LEU A 330 -10.21 -3.82 16.77
N ARG A 331 -9.40 -4.24 17.75
CA ARG A 331 -9.75 -4.18 19.18
C ARG A 331 -10.25 -2.81 19.63
N TYR A 332 -9.77 -1.72 19.02
CA TYR A 332 -10.10 -0.36 19.42
C TYR A 332 -11.28 0.26 18.66
N TRP A 333 -11.95 -0.48 17.78
CA TRP A 333 -13.05 0.04 16.95
C TRP A 333 -14.19 0.63 17.79
N ILE A 334 -14.62 -0.09 18.84
CA ILE A 334 -15.68 0.34 19.76
C ILE A 334 -15.33 1.66 20.45
N VAL A 335 -14.06 1.86 20.82
CA VAL A 335 -13.61 3.07 21.51
C VAL A 335 -13.77 4.28 20.60
N TYR A 336 -13.40 4.16 19.32
CA TYR A 336 -13.57 5.25 18.35
C TYR A 336 -15.03 5.54 18.02
N VAL A 337 -15.88 4.51 17.93
CA VAL A 337 -17.32 4.71 17.70
C VAL A 337 -17.98 5.43 18.88
N ILE A 338 -17.69 5.01 20.11
CA ILE A 338 -18.20 5.67 21.32
C ILE A 338 -17.71 7.11 21.38
N ALA A 339 -16.41 7.34 21.15
CA ALA A 339 -15.82 8.67 21.17
C ALA A 339 -16.45 9.57 20.10
N LEU A 340 -16.70 9.06 18.89
CA LEU A 340 -17.37 9.80 17.82
C LEU A 340 -18.78 10.22 18.22
N ILE A 341 -19.61 9.28 18.67
CA ILE A 341 -21.01 9.55 19.05
C ILE A 341 -21.06 10.58 20.18
N ALA A 342 -20.28 10.37 21.25
CA ALA A 342 -20.22 11.28 22.38
C ALA A 342 -19.78 12.69 21.95
N SER A 343 -18.78 12.79 21.08
CA SER A 343 -18.25 14.06 20.58
C SER A 343 -19.25 14.83 19.73
N VAL A 344 -20.06 14.14 18.92
CA VAL A 344 -21.09 14.78 18.11
C VAL A 344 -22.18 15.36 19.00
N TYR A 345 -22.69 14.58 19.96
CA TYR A 345 -23.71 15.08 20.89
C TYR A 345 -23.19 16.27 21.69
N VAL A 346 -22.01 16.15 22.30
CA VAL A 346 -21.38 17.26 23.04
C VAL A 346 -21.17 18.46 22.13
N GLY A 347 -20.67 18.26 20.92
CA GLY A 347 -20.42 19.32 19.95
C GLY A 347 -21.68 20.08 19.55
N VAL A 348 -22.75 19.36 19.20
CA VAL A 348 -24.02 19.98 18.79
C VAL A 348 -24.64 20.75 19.95
N TYR A 349 -24.79 20.12 21.12
CA TYR A 349 -25.44 20.75 22.27
C TYR A 349 -24.61 21.93 22.82
N ALA A 350 -23.31 21.73 23.06
CA ALA A 350 -22.47 22.79 23.62
C ALA A 350 -22.40 23.99 22.67
N SER A 351 -22.22 23.75 21.36
CA SER A 351 -22.13 24.85 20.40
C SER A 351 -23.44 25.60 20.25
N ALA A 352 -24.58 24.90 20.26
CA ALA A 352 -25.87 25.54 20.13
C ALA A 352 -26.21 26.38 21.38
N ILE A 353 -25.98 25.85 22.58
CA ILE A 353 -26.18 26.57 23.85
C ILE A 353 -25.28 27.81 23.91
N VAL A 354 -24.00 27.66 23.54
CA VAL A 354 -23.04 28.78 23.54
C VAL A 354 -23.47 29.86 22.54
N TYR A 355 -23.90 29.49 21.35
CA TYR A 355 -24.38 30.45 20.35
C TYR A 355 -25.60 31.23 20.84
N ASP A 356 -26.60 30.53 21.39
CA ASP A 356 -27.83 31.16 21.87
C ASP A 356 -27.56 32.09 23.06
N TRP A 357 -26.63 31.70 23.94
CA TRP A 357 -26.16 32.52 25.04
C TRP A 357 -25.51 33.82 24.55
N PHE A 358 -24.56 33.74 23.61
CA PHE A 358 -23.90 34.93 23.05
C PHE A 358 -24.81 35.80 22.19
N SER A 359 -25.86 35.21 21.61
CA SER A 359 -26.86 35.92 20.80
C SER A 359 -27.99 36.53 21.64
N GLY A 360 -27.97 36.36 22.96
CA GLY A 360 -28.98 36.91 23.88
C GLY A 360 -30.34 36.22 23.83
N GLN A 361 -30.45 35.03 23.23
CA GLN A 361 -31.70 34.30 23.05
C GLN A 361 -32.04 33.36 24.23
N GLY A 362 -31.17 33.27 25.24
CA GLY A 362 -31.34 32.34 26.37
C GLY A 362 -30.97 30.90 26.01
N VAL A 363 -31.40 29.92 26.82
CA VAL A 363 -31.11 28.49 26.56
C VAL A 363 -32.39 27.81 26.02
N ASN A 364 -32.43 27.51 24.72
CA ASN A 364 -33.59 26.87 24.09
C ASN A 364 -33.30 25.42 23.70
N ILE A 365 -33.68 24.43 24.53
CA ILE A 365 -33.29 23.02 24.35
C ILE A 365 -34.29 22.20 23.49
N GLY A 366 -35.48 22.74 23.22
CA GLY A 366 -36.65 21.97 22.75
C GLY A 366 -36.49 21.25 21.41
N ASP A 367 -35.77 21.83 20.45
CA ASP A 367 -35.63 21.32 19.06
C ASP A 367 -34.33 20.55 18.79
N TYR A 368 -33.43 20.46 19.78
CA TYR A 368 -32.12 19.84 19.58
C TYR A 368 -32.08 18.31 19.47
N PRO A 369 -32.99 17.49 20.04
CA PRO A 369 -32.85 16.04 20.01
C PRO A 369 -32.86 15.43 18.60
N ASP A 370 -33.84 15.80 17.76
CA ASP A 370 -34.00 15.24 16.42
C ASP A 370 -32.88 15.72 15.48
N ARG A 371 -32.47 16.99 15.63
CA ARG A 371 -31.33 17.53 14.88
C ARG A 371 -30.03 16.87 15.32
N ALA A 372 -29.78 16.72 16.62
CA ALA A 372 -28.58 16.06 17.13
C ALA A 372 -28.49 14.60 16.65
N LEU A 373 -29.61 13.89 16.56
CA LEU A 373 -29.68 12.55 15.98
C LEU A 373 -29.28 12.54 14.50
N ALA A 374 -29.79 13.48 13.69
CA ALA A 374 -29.40 13.61 12.28
C ALA A 374 -27.91 13.93 12.12
N TRP A 375 -27.38 14.83 12.95
CA TRP A 375 -25.95 15.15 12.99
C TRP A 375 -25.10 13.93 13.38
N ALA A 376 -25.55 13.12 14.35
CA ALA A 376 -24.89 11.87 14.73
C ALA A 376 -24.87 10.87 13.58
N MET A 377 -26.00 10.69 12.88
CA MET A 377 -26.10 9.82 11.70
C MET A 377 -25.14 10.25 10.58
N TYR A 378 -25.15 11.54 10.18
CA TYR A 378 -24.25 12.04 9.14
C TYR A 378 -22.78 11.97 9.55
N SER A 379 -22.47 12.24 10.82
CA SER A 379 -21.10 12.15 11.33
C SER A 379 -20.61 10.71 11.39
N PHE A 380 -21.47 9.76 11.76
CA PHE A 380 -21.16 8.33 11.73
C PHE A 380 -20.95 7.84 10.29
N ALA A 381 -21.83 8.24 9.37
CA ALA A 381 -21.71 7.91 7.95
C ALA A 381 -20.42 8.49 7.32
N ASN A 382 -19.94 9.63 7.82
CA ASN A 382 -18.70 10.23 7.32
C ASN A 382 -17.45 9.69 8.05
N TYR A 383 -17.29 9.98 9.34
CA TYR A 383 -16.11 9.62 10.12
C TYR A 383 -16.09 8.13 10.48
N GLY A 384 -17.23 7.55 10.84
CA GLY A 384 -17.33 6.14 11.22
C GLY A 384 -16.98 5.22 10.05
N VAL A 385 -17.54 5.46 8.87
CA VAL A 385 -17.21 4.70 7.65
C VAL A 385 -15.73 4.82 7.31
N ALA A 386 -15.15 6.03 7.37
CA ALA A 386 -13.72 6.22 7.14
C ALA A 386 -12.87 5.43 8.14
N ILE A 387 -13.17 5.52 9.44
CA ILE A 387 -12.45 4.79 10.50
C ILE A 387 -12.54 3.27 10.28
N ILE A 388 -13.74 2.74 10.03
CA ILE A 388 -13.96 1.32 9.77
C ILE A 388 -13.20 0.87 8.53
N ALA A 389 -13.26 1.64 7.44
CA ALA A 389 -12.55 1.33 6.19
C ALA A 389 -11.03 1.23 6.42
N ILE A 390 -10.45 2.12 7.23
CA ILE A 390 -9.01 2.09 7.55
C ILE A 390 -8.67 0.90 8.45
N LEU A 391 -9.49 0.63 9.47
CA LEU A 391 -9.25 -0.51 10.36
C LEU A 391 -9.36 -1.83 9.60
N LEU A 392 -10.32 -1.95 8.68
CA LEU A 392 -10.45 -3.09 7.77
C LEU A 392 -9.30 -3.17 6.78
N LEU A 393 -8.89 -2.06 6.17
CA LEU A 393 -7.72 -2.01 5.29
C LEU A 393 -6.46 -2.49 6.02
N ARG A 394 -6.28 -2.06 7.27
CA ARG A 394 -5.16 -2.47 8.14
C ARG A 394 -5.28 -3.93 8.55
N PHE A 395 -6.48 -4.41 8.85
CA PHE A 395 -6.73 -5.83 9.15
C PHE A 395 -6.41 -6.70 7.93
N VAL A 396 -6.91 -6.33 6.74
CA VAL A 396 -6.66 -7.01 5.48
C VAL A 396 -5.16 -6.99 5.15
N ALA A 397 -4.51 -5.82 5.19
CA ALA A 397 -3.06 -5.70 4.99
C ALA A 397 -2.26 -6.60 5.94
N ARG A 398 -2.68 -6.70 7.21
CA ARG A 398 -2.05 -7.59 8.21
C ARG A 398 -2.33 -9.07 7.93
N SER A 399 -3.57 -9.43 7.62
CA SER A 399 -3.98 -10.82 7.32
C SER A 399 -3.30 -11.35 6.07
N LEU A 400 -3.03 -10.46 5.12
CA LEU A 400 -2.29 -10.80 3.91
C LEU A 400 -0.80 -10.94 4.18
N GLY A 401 -0.27 -10.65 5.37
CA GLY A 401 1.15 -10.76 5.70
C GLY A 401 2.01 -9.56 5.28
N ASN A 402 1.39 -8.44 4.87
CA ASN A 402 2.08 -7.19 4.54
C ASN A 402 2.46 -6.47 5.84
N GLY A 403 3.31 -7.11 6.63
CA GLY A 403 3.87 -6.57 7.87
C GLY A 403 4.42 -5.18 7.59
N LEU A 404 3.79 -4.18 8.21
CA LEU A 404 4.03 -2.74 8.11
C LEU A 404 5.49 -2.37 8.34
N HIS A 405 6.35 -2.55 7.34
CA HIS A 405 7.74 -2.05 7.31
C HIS A 405 8.02 -1.21 6.04
N GLN A 406 6.97 -0.66 5.42
CA GLN A 406 7.14 0.57 4.65
C GLN A 406 7.13 1.77 5.59
N SER A 407 7.82 2.84 5.17
CA SER A 407 7.78 4.14 5.85
C SER A 407 6.35 4.45 6.27
N HIS A 408 6.13 4.61 7.58
CA HIS A 408 4.85 4.98 8.18
C HIS A 408 4.14 6.09 7.39
N LEU A 409 4.91 6.97 6.77
CA LEU A 409 4.46 7.99 5.84
C LEU A 409 3.58 7.46 4.69
N ILE A 410 3.96 6.38 4.01
CA ILE A 410 3.20 5.81 2.88
C ILE A 410 1.86 5.27 3.37
N MET A 411 1.86 4.61 4.52
CA MET A 411 0.63 4.12 5.15
C MET A 411 -0.29 5.27 5.57
N TYR A 412 0.27 6.39 6.05
CA TYR A 412 -0.49 7.59 6.36
C TYR A 412 -1.04 8.27 5.10
N CYS A 413 -0.30 8.31 3.99
CA CYS A 413 -0.80 8.79 2.71
C CYS A 413 -1.97 7.92 2.21
N TRP A 414 -1.86 6.60 2.30
CA TRP A 414 -2.95 5.69 1.93
C TRP A 414 -4.17 5.82 2.84
N THR A 415 -3.92 5.94 4.15
CA THR A 415 -4.97 6.22 5.15
C THR A 415 -5.72 7.50 4.78
N PHE A 416 -4.99 8.56 4.44
CA PHE A 416 -5.57 9.83 4.01
C PHE A 416 -6.45 9.65 2.77
N MET A 417 -5.92 9.03 1.71
CA MET A 417 -6.63 8.84 0.44
C MET A 417 -7.91 8.01 0.60
N VAL A 418 -7.83 6.89 1.33
CA VAL A 418 -8.99 6.01 1.56
C VAL A 418 -10.05 6.72 2.39
N ALA A 419 -9.65 7.42 3.45
CA ALA A 419 -10.57 8.17 4.29
C ALA A 419 -11.24 9.34 3.53
N PHE A 420 -10.46 10.02 2.67
CA PHE A 420 -10.93 11.13 1.84
C PHE A 420 -12.03 10.70 0.86
N VAL A 421 -12.03 9.43 0.44
CA VAL A 421 -13.06 8.87 -0.46
C VAL A 421 -14.17 8.18 0.33
N ALA A 422 -13.83 7.32 1.28
CA ALA A 422 -14.77 6.49 2.02
C ALA A 422 -15.72 7.31 2.90
N GLY A 423 -15.24 8.40 3.52
CA GLY A 423 -16.08 9.29 4.33
C GLY A 423 -17.18 9.96 3.51
N PRO A 424 -16.83 10.73 2.45
CA PRO A 424 -17.82 11.31 1.55
C PRO A 424 -18.74 10.30 0.89
N PHE A 425 -18.26 9.09 0.60
CA PHE A 425 -19.11 8.02 0.08
C PHE A 425 -20.18 7.61 1.09
N GLY A 426 -19.80 7.34 2.35
CA GLY A 426 -20.74 7.03 3.40
C GLY A 426 -21.73 8.18 3.66
N LEU A 427 -21.24 9.42 3.67
CA LEU A 427 -22.09 10.61 3.79
C LEU A 427 -23.07 10.74 2.61
N ALA A 428 -22.63 10.50 1.38
CA ALA A 428 -23.48 10.55 0.20
C ALA A 428 -24.58 9.49 0.23
N VAL A 429 -24.27 8.28 0.68
CA VAL A 429 -25.27 7.22 0.92
C VAL A 429 -26.28 7.67 1.98
N ALA A 430 -25.81 8.23 3.10
CA ALA A 430 -26.69 8.71 4.15
C ALA A 430 -27.64 9.82 3.66
N VAL A 431 -27.10 10.81 2.96
CA VAL A 431 -27.89 11.93 2.44
C VAL A 431 -28.85 11.50 1.33
N HIS A 432 -28.42 10.62 0.42
CA HIS A 432 -29.23 10.20 -0.72
C HIS A 432 -30.40 9.30 -0.33
N TYR A 433 -30.20 8.37 0.61
CA TYR A 433 -31.23 7.40 0.99
C TYR A 433 -32.03 7.77 2.25
N PHE A 434 -31.43 8.52 3.18
CA PHE A 434 -32.02 8.83 4.48
C PHE A 434 -32.14 10.34 4.75
N GLY A 435 -31.55 11.18 3.90
CA GLY A 435 -31.56 12.63 4.08
C GLY A 435 -32.88 13.26 3.63
N SER A 436 -33.34 14.24 4.39
CA SER A 436 -34.51 15.08 4.06
C SER A 436 -34.14 16.38 3.34
N VAL A 437 -32.92 16.47 2.78
CA VAL A 437 -32.38 17.72 2.21
C VAL A 437 -32.95 17.96 0.81
N PRO A 438 -33.78 19.00 0.60
CA PRO A 438 -34.48 19.23 -0.67
C PRO A 438 -33.53 19.45 -1.85
N ARG A 439 -32.35 20.06 -1.61
CA ARG A 439 -31.31 20.31 -2.62
C ARG A 439 -30.93 19.07 -3.43
N PHE A 440 -30.92 17.90 -2.78
CA PHE A 440 -30.45 16.65 -3.37
C PHE A 440 -31.61 15.78 -3.88
N ALA A 441 -32.86 16.27 -3.81
CA ALA A 441 -34.00 15.57 -4.36
C ALA A 441 -33.83 15.37 -5.87
N GLY A 442 -33.90 14.12 -6.33
CA GLY A 442 -33.74 13.75 -7.73
C GLY A 442 -32.29 13.67 -8.24
N TRP A 443 -31.29 13.96 -7.41
CA TRP A 443 -29.88 13.77 -7.79
C TRP A 443 -29.50 12.30 -7.72
N SER A 444 -28.69 11.83 -8.66
CA SER A 444 -28.10 10.48 -8.58
C SER A 444 -27.06 10.38 -7.45
N LEU A 445 -26.84 9.18 -6.91
CA LEU A 445 -25.85 8.94 -5.85
C LEU A 445 -24.45 9.48 -6.23
N LEU A 446 -24.06 9.36 -7.51
CA LEU A 446 -22.78 9.87 -8.00
C LEU A 446 -22.68 11.40 -7.90
N GLN A 447 -23.75 12.12 -8.25
CA GLN A 447 -23.80 13.58 -8.14
C GLN A 447 -23.73 14.03 -6.68
N VAL A 448 -24.46 13.34 -5.79
CA VAL A 448 -24.38 13.59 -4.34
C VAL A 448 -22.96 13.33 -3.83
N PHE A 449 -22.32 12.24 -4.26
CA PHE A 449 -20.95 11.90 -3.88
C PHE A 449 -19.94 12.98 -4.29
N TYR A 450 -20.01 13.48 -5.53
CA TYR A 450 -19.13 14.57 -5.98
C TYR A 450 -19.30 15.84 -5.14
N GLU A 451 -20.53 16.19 -4.75
CA GLU A 451 -20.76 17.36 -3.89
C GLU A 451 -20.24 17.14 -2.46
N MET A 452 -20.35 15.92 -1.94
CA MET A 452 -19.88 15.55 -0.60
C MET A 452 -18.36 15.41 -0.51
N LEU A 453 -17.62 15.31 -1.63
CA LEU A 453 -16.16 15.17 -1.65
C LEU A 453 -15.45 16.33 -0.91
N LYS A 454 -16.07 17.52 -0.91
CA LYS A 454 -15.60 18.71 -0.17
C LYS A 454 -15.50 18.46 1.34
N SER A 455 -16.30 17.54 1.88
CA SER A 455 -16.31 17.15 3.29
C SER A 455 -15.36 15.97 3.61
N GLY A 456 -14.56 15.51 2.64
CA GLY A 456 -13.63 14.39 2.81
C GLY A 456 -12.34 14.72 3.55
N LEU A 457 -11.96 16.01 3.60
CA LEU A 457 -10.72 16.41 4.27
C LEU A 457 -10.76 16.13 5.78
N ALA A 458 -11.90 16.37 6.43
CA ALA A 458 -12.06 16.22 7.87
C ALA A 458 -11.88 14.77 8.36
N PRO A 459 -12.60 13.77 7.82
CA PRO A 459 -12.39 12.37 8.19
C PRO A 459 -10.98 11.90 7.80
N ALA A 460 -10.37 12.43 6.74
CA ALA A 460 -9.01 12.07 6.33
C ALA A 460 -7.93 12.52 7.32
N LEU A 461 -8.01 13.75 7.84
CA LEU A 461 -7.08 14.24 8.87
C LEU A 461 -7.19 13.42 10.17
N VAL A 462 -8.42 13.17 10.61
CA VAL A 462 -8.73 12.37 11.80
C VAL A 462 -8.23 10.93 11.65
N ALA A 463 -8.47 10.32 10.49
CA ALA A 463 -8.01 9.00 10.11
C ALA A 463 -6.49 8.84 10.20
N VAL A 464 -5.74 9.82 9.68
CA VAL A 464 -4.27 9.83 9.74
C VAL A 464 -3.80 9.97 11.18
N TYR A 465 -4.39 10.87 11.95
CA TYR A 465 -4.04 11.05 13.36
C TYR A 465 -4.28 9.77 14.17
N ILE A 466 -5.47 9.17 14.05
CA ILE A 466 -5.81 7.89 14.68
C ILE A 466 -4.81 6.81 14.28
N SER A 467 -4.50 6.72 12.99
CA SER A 467 -3.57 5.75 12.44
C SER A 467 -2.17 5.88 13.02
N TYR A 468 -1.66 7.10 13.14
CA TYR A 468 -0.34 7.37 13.71
C TYR A 468 -0.24 6.88 15.17
N TYR A 469 -1.23 7.20 16.00
CA TYR A 469 -1.21 6.77 17.41
C TYR A 469 -1.52 5.28 17.58
N LEU A 470 -2.36 4.70 16.70
CA LEU A 470 -2.59 3.27 16.65
C LEU A 470 -1.30 2.51 16.29
N ASP A 471 -0.50 3.03 15.37
CA ASP A 471 0.78 2.42 15.00
C ASP A 471 1.80 2.54 16.14
N ARG A 472 1.82 3.60 16.94
CA ARG A 472 2.66 3.67 18.17
C ARG A 472 2.34 2.57 19.18
N GLN A 473 1.07 2.14 19.24
CA GLN A 473 0.62 1.10 20.16
C GLN A 473 0.75 -0.31 19.57
N THR A 474 0.61 -0.46 18.26
CA THR A 474 0.61 -1.79 17.61
C THR A 474 1.93 -2.15 16.93
N ALA A 475 2.76 -1.17 16.55
CA ALA A 475 4.07 -1.35 15.96
C ALA A 475 5.18 -1.28 17.02
N ARG A 476 6.30 -1.97 16.76
CA ARG A 476 7.42 -2.09 17.72
C ARG A 476 8.54 -1.07 17.47
N ASP A 477 8.66 -0.61 16.24
CA ASP A 477 9.65 0.35 15.75
C ASP A 477 9.29 1.79 16.09
N LEU A 478 8.05 2.06 16.48
CA LEU A 478 7.60 3.37 16.94
C LEU A 478 7.67 3.50 18.47
N PRO A 479 8.03 4.68 18.99
CA PRO A 479 8.05 4.93 20.42
C PRO A 479 6.63 4.81 21.00
N ASP A 480 6.53 4.13 22.13
CA ASP A 480 5.27 3.99 22.86
C ASP A 480 4.73 5.37 23.29
N ILE A 481 3.43 5.47 23.54
CA ILE A 481 2.83 6.65 24.14
C ILE A 481 3.19 6.61 25.63
N ASP A 482 3.93 7.61 26.10
CA ASP A 482 4.15 7.75 27.53
C ASP A 482 2.83 8.12 28.21
N HIS A 483 2.33 7.21 29.05
CA HIS A 483 1.10 7.36 29.83
C HIS A 483 1.35 7.91 31.24
N SER A 484 2.58 8.35 31.54
CA SER A 484 2.92 8.97 32.83
C SER A 484 2.06 10.21 33.13
N ARG A 485 1.97 10.55 34.42
CA ARG A 485 1.29 11.78 34.87
C ARG A 485 1.99 13.03 34.36
N ALA A 486 3.30 12.97 34.12
CA ALA A 486 4.10 14.09 33.64
C ALA A 486 3.73 14.52 32.21
N THR A 487 3.31 13.59 31.35
CA THR A 487 2.94 13.88 29.96
C THR A 487 1.46 14.18 29.76
N PHE A 488 0.64 14.11 30.81
CA PHE A 488 -0.81 14.36 30.74
C PHE A 488 -1.15 15.71 30.09
N GLY A 489 -0.53 16.80 30.57
CA GLY A 489 -0.78 18.15 30.05
C GLY A 489 -0.36 18.31 28.58
N TRP A 490 0.78 17.73 28.18
CA TRP A 490 1.25 17.74 26.80
C TRP A 490 0.32 16.98 25.86
N ARG A 491 -0.16 15.81 26.27
CA ARG A 491 -1.12 15.00 25.49
C ARG A 491 -2.43 15.76 25.27
N LEU A 492 -2.94 16.42 26.32
CA LEU A 492 -4.15 17.25 26.23
C LEU A 492 -3.95 18.44 25.27
N LEU A 493 -2.82 19.14 25.40
CA LEU A 493 -2.48 20.26 24.51
C LEU A 493 -2.36 19.81 23.05
N ASN A 494 -1.77 18.64 22.80
CA ASN A 494 -1.65 18.07 21.47
C ASN A 494 -3.03 17.75 20.87
N CYS A 495 -3.93 17.13 21.64
CA CYS A 495 -5.29 16.85 21.18
C CYS A 495 -6.06 18.15 20.85
N PHE A 496 -5.91 19.18 21.70
CA PHE A 496 -6.52 20.49 21.45
C PHE A 496 -5.92 21.17 20.21
N GLY A 497 -4.59 21.17 20.08
CA GLY A 497 -3.88 21.72 18.93
C GLY A 497 -4.29 21.03 17.62
N PHE A 498 -4.41 19.70 17.62
CA PHE A 498 -4.90 18.95 16.47
C PHE A 498 -6.34 19.34 16.09
N ALA A 499 -7.24 19.46 17.06
CA ALA A 499 -8.62 19.87 16.81
C ALA A 499 -8.70 21.31 16.26
N ALA A 500 -7.92 22.23 16.82
CA ALA A 500 -7.85 23.62 16.36
C ALA A 500 -7.31 23.72 14.92
N VAL A 501 -6.21 23.02 14.60
CA VAL A 501 -5.65 22.97 13.24
C VAL A 501 -6.62 22.34 12.26
N SER A 502 -7.31 21.27 12.66
CA SER A 502 -8.32 20.61 11.81
C SER A 502 -9.45 21.57 11.44
N VAL A 503 -9.98 22.32 12.41
CA VAL A 503 -11.02 23.32 12.17
C VAL A 503 -10.50 24.46 11.30
N PHE A 504 -9.27 24.95 11.54
CA PHE A 504 -8.65 25.99 10.74
C PHE A 504 -8.54 25.60 9.26
N LEU A 505 -8.10 24.37 8.96
CA LEU A 505 -8.03 23.85 7.60
C LEU A 505 -9.42 23.67 6.94
N LEU A 506 -10.44 23.39 7.75
CA LEU A 506 -11.82 23.20 7.31
C LEU A 506 -12.63 24.50 7.32
N LEU A 507 -12.03 25.63 7.67
CA LEU A 507 -12.74 26.89 7.78
C LEU A 507 -13.42 27.32 6.46
N PRO A 508 -12.78 27.20 5.27
CA PRO A 508 -13.45 27.54 4.01
C PRO A 508 -14.74 26.76 3.74
N PRO A 509 -14.77 25.40 3.80
CA PRO A 509 -16.01 24.67 3.60
C PRO A 509 -17.03 24.91 4.72
N LEU A 510 -16.59 25.08 5.98
CA LEU A 510 -17.49 25.39 7.09
C LEU A 510 -18.20 26.74 6.93
N LEU A 511 -17.48 27.78 6.50
CA LEU A 511 -18.06 29.11 6.24
C LEU A 511 -18.96 29.15 5.00
N SER A 512 -18.81 28.20 4.09
CA SER A 512 -19.64 28.09 2.89
C SER A 512 -21.05 27.54 3.17
N LEU A 513 -21.29 26.98 4.36
CA LEU A 513 -22.58 26.42 4.75
C LEU A 513 -23.67 27.51 4.74
N LYS A 514 -24.82 27.16 4.16
CA LYS A 514 -26.02 28.00 4.11
C LYS A 514 -27.24 27.15 4.42
N VAL A 515 -28.15 27.71 5.20
CA VAL A 515 -29.48 27.13 5.41
C VAL A 515 -30.36 27.55 4.23
N GLU A 516 -30.95 26.60 3.51
CA GLU A 516 -31.80 26.88 2.35
C GLU A 516 -33.20 27.37 2.75
N GLN A 517 -33.74 26.86 3.85
CA GLN A 517 -34.99 27.31 4.46
C GLN A 517 -34.70 27.66 5.93
N PRO A 518 -34.42 28.93 6.26
CA PRO A 518 -34.18 29.33 7.63
C PRO A 518 -35.48 29.24 8.42
N ASP A 519 -35.49 28.36 9.43
CA ASP A 519 -36.57 28.28 10.41
C ASP A 519 -36.37 29.37 11.47
N ALA A 520 -37.38 29.63 12.30
CA ALA A 520 -37.27 30.57 13.43
C ALA A 520 -36.11 30.26 14.39
N ASN A 521 -35.58 29.03 14.37
CA ASN A 521 -34.61 28.54 15.34
C ASN A 521 -33.16 28.45 14.83
N TRP A 522 -32.92 28.32 13.51
CA TRP A 522 -31.59 28.13 12.92
C TRP A 522 -31.40 29.00 11.66
N ASP A 523 -30.52 29.99 11.77
CA ASP A 523 -30.00 30.73 10.63
C ASP A 523 -28.66 30.15 10.13
N SER A 524 -28.14 30.71 9.04
CA SER A 524 -26.85 30.27 8.49
C SER A 524 -25.67 30.54 9.44
N ALA A 525 -25.76 31.56 10.30
CA ALA A 525 -24.69 31.88 11.26
C ALA A 525 -24.61 30.83 12.38
N LYS A 526 -25.76 30.46 12.96
CA LYS A 526 -25.90 29.39 13.94
C LYS A 526 -25.47 28.05 13.37
N LEU A 527 -25.88 27.72 12.14
CA LEU A 527 -25.45 26.49 11.46
C LEU A 527 -23.92 26.42 11.36
N ARG A 528 -23.27 27.50 10.90
CA ARG A 528 -21.81 27.56 10.78
C ARG A 528 -21.12 27.41 12.13
N PHE A 529 -21.64 28.06 13.16
CA PHE A 529 -21.10 27.98 14.52
C PHE A 529 -21.18 26.55 15.06
N ILE A 530 -22.35 25.92 14.94
CA ILE A 530 -22.58 24.54 15.37
C ILE A 530 -21.73 23.55 14.56
N ALA A 531 -21.64 23.72 13.23
CA ALA A 531 -20.81 22.88 12.38
C ALA A 531 -19.32 22.97 12.78
N THR A 532 -18.85 24.18 13.06
CA THR A 532 -17.47 24.44 13.47
C THR A 532 -17.17 23.81 14.83
N GLY A 533 -18.03 24.05 15.83
CA GLY A 533 -17.85 23.49 17.16
C GLY A 533 -18.03 21.96 17.21
N THR A 534 -18.93 21.40 16.40
CA THR A 534 -19.08 19.94 16.28
C THR A 534 -17.85 19.31 15.65
N THR A 535 -17.32 19.91 14.58
CA THR A 535 -16.07 19.45 13.94
C THR A 535 -14.90 19.50 14.93
N PHE A 536 -14.82 20.57 15.73
CA PHE A 536 -13.83 20.69 16.81
C PHE A 536 -13.96 19.56 17.83
N CYS A 537 -15.17 19.33 18.35
CA CYS A 537 -15.42 18.28 19.35
C CYS A 537 -15.14 16.89 18.80
N VAL A 538 -15.51 16.58 17.55
CA VAL A 538 -15.21 15.30 16.90
C VAL A 538 -13.71 15.07 16.77
N ALA A 539 -12.96 16.07 16.27
CA ALA A 539 -11.51 15.98 16.15
C ALA A 539 -10.85 15.82 17.53
N LEU A 540 -11.31 16.58 18.53
CA LEU A 540 -10.80 16.52 19.90
C LEU A 540 -11.08 15.17 20.55
N GLY A 541 -12.32 14.67 20.52
CA GLY A 541 -12.69 13.43 21.19
C GLY A 541 -12.05 12.20 20.56
N LEU A 542 -11.90 12.16 19.24
CA LEU A 542 -11.17 11.09 18.56
C LEU A 542 -9.66 11.19 18.83
N ALA A 543 -9.10 12.39 18.96
CA ALA A 543 -7.71 12.58 19.37
C ALA A 543 -7.47 12.11 20.82
N LEU A 544 -8.40 12.43 21.73
CA LEU A 544 -8.39 11.96 23.11
C LEU A 544 -8.46 10.44 23.17
N ALA A 545 -9.35 9.81 22.40
CA ALA A 545 -9.43 8.35 22.30
C ALA A 545 -8.08 7.76 21.83
N ALA A 546 -7.48 8.33 20.79
CA ALA A 546 -6.21 7.86 20.25
C ALA A 546 -5.03 8.02 21.24
N GLN A 547 -5.01 9.08 22.05
CA GLN A 547 -3.89 9.34 22.97
C GLN A 547 -4.05 8.73 24.37
N PHE A 548 -5.27 8.47 24.84
CA PHE A 548 -5.52 8.04 26.22
C PHE A 548 -6.15 6.65 26.36
N ALA A 549 -6.89 6.18 25.36
CA ALA A 549 -7.61 4.91 25.45
C ALA A 549 -6.83 3.74 24.85
N LEU A 550 -5.91 4.01 23.93
CA LEU A 550 -5.06 2.97 23.33
C LEU A 550 -3.97 2.56 24.31
N ARG A 551 -3.83 1.26 24.54
CA ARG A 551 -2.76 0.68 25.36
C ARG A 551 -2.10 -0.48 24.65
N LYS A 552 -0.77 -0.43 24.54
CA LYS A 552 0.08 -1.54 24.12
C LYS A 552 -0.06 -2.68 25.11
N GLY A 553 -0.36 -3.90 24.66
CA GLY A 553 -0.37 -5.05 25.54
C GLY A 553 1.04 -5.30 26.07
N THR A 554 1.24 -5.00 27.34
CA THR A 554 2.38 -5.55 28.08
C THR A 554 2.17 -7.05 28.16
N GLN A 555 3.14 -7.83 27.68
CA GLN A 555 3.26 -9.23 28.06
C GLN A 555 3.22 -9.27 29.59
N THR A 556 2.07 -9.66 30.15
CA THR A 556 2.06 -10.23 31.49
C THR A 556 3.01 -11.41 31.41
N ALA A 557 4.13 -11.29 32.11
CA ALA A 557 4.92 -12.43 32.50
C ALA A 557 3.94 -13.54 32.89
N GLY A 558 3.96 -14.66 32.15
CA GLY A 558 3.34 -15.87 32.65
C GLY A 558 3.86 -16.13 34.06
N PRO A 559 3.05 -16.72 34.96
CA PRO A 559 3.50 -16.99 36.30
C PRO A 559 4.82 -17.76 36.19
N VAL A 560 5.88 -17.16 36.72
CA VAL A 560 7.15 -17.86 36.95
C VAL A 560 6.80 -18.93 37.98
N LEU A 561 6.49 -20.13 37.47
CA LEU A 561 6.55 -21.34 38.28
C LEU A 561 8.03 -21.52 38.61
N THR A 562 8.44 -20.93 39.72
CA THR A 562 9.67 -21.32 40.39
C THR A 562 9.56 -22.82 40.68
N PRO A 563 10.52 -23.66 40.23
CA PRO A 563 10.58 -25.02 40.69
C PRO A 563 10.95 -24.96 42.17
N GLN A 564 10.00 -25.31 43.05
CA GLN A 564 10.37 -25.72 44.39
C GLN A 564 11.20 -27.00 44.26
N VAL A 565 12.50 -26.82 44.43
CA VAL A 565 13.45 -27.90 44.69
C VAL A 565 13.07 -28.49 46.05
N ASN A 566 12.55 -29.72 46.04
CA ASN A 566 12.55 -30.55 47.23
C ASN A 566 13.98 -31.03 47.49
N ALA A 567 14.56 -30.56 48.60
CA ALA A 567 15.54 -31.26 49.41
C ALA A 567 15.31 -30.84 50.87
#